data_AF-A0A971S023-F1
#
_entry.id   AF-A0A971S023-F1
#
_cell.length_a   1.000
_cell.length_b   1.000
_cell.length_c   1.000
_cell.angle_alpha   90.00
_cell.angle_beta   90.00
_cell.angle_gamma   90.00
#
_symmetry.space_group_name_H-M   'P 1'
#
loop_
_entity.id
_entity.type
_entity.pdbx_description
1 polymer ?
#
loop_
_entity_poly.entity_id
_entity_poly.type
_entity_poly.pdbx_seq_one_letter_code
_entity_poly.pdbx_strand_id
1 'polypeptide(L)'
;MDKFTLPATTGVAAIGLKTGLIIPNDDIAAITADTVGPYVEDNDIICVTEAVVARSQNRYISCEELAKDVQEKLNLGPKSTLAVISPIASRNRFALVLKALAMATRGGRVILQFSIPFDEVGNQVIDEKFATTRIRLKKVLKSLREARENTPQLNVLIREIIAALKLQEIGYEVLSIRKITGTGIADLTVLDPQGKLTVVEVTFGDLEKAAKKALEIKKDVEGAEESLAVSVDLGHHKLTVAKAENINDSKTYDFAAQLDSYSDPDVVYTDELGNTTFSHPITGLDYRELYLKMIKEGGAEGEVIFTNNPLKVYDLGYINGVCIGAVHEREKLRELFASFGAMVPVITIKEVGPGPWGVIGSNVSDFEKGVLKLLPGNADETAEGIKQRILETSGKNVEVLIFGDGAYKDPDTGIYELADPFPAIGVSNGLRSAALRTGTKLKLQVDTLHNQGYSREEIEEVLKNKQDKISSESLGTTPRSVTSIVGTLADLIAGSADAGTPIVLVRGFQYAQKK
;
A
#
# COMPACT_ATOMS: atom_id res chain seq x y z
N MET A 1 1.02 29.15 33.62
CA MET A 1 -0.20 28.57 33.02
C MET A 1 -0.37 27.25 33.76
N ASP A 2 -1.21 27.28 34.78
CA ASP A 2 -0.98 26.46 35.96
C ASP A 2 -1.93 25.27 35.92
N LYS A 3 -1.35 24.10 35.64
CA LYS A 3 -1.97 22.76 35.54
C LYS A 3 -3.07 22.60 34.49
N PHE A 4 -2.77 21.80 33.47
CA PHE A 4 -3.79 21.15 32.66
C PHE A 4 -4.64 20.29 33.61
N THR A 5 -5.93 20.59 33.76
CA THR A 5 -6.87 19.82 34.61
C THR A 5 -8.12 19.51 33.82
N LEU A 6 -8.64 18.29 33.98
CA LEU A 6 -9.87 17.90 33.30
C LEU A 6 -11.07 18.14 34.23
N PRO A 7 -12.17 18.72 33.72
CA PRO A 7 -13.44 18.74 34.44
C PRO A 7 -13.88 17.33 34.85
N ALA A 8 -14.59 17.20 35.98
CA ALA A 8 -15.09 15.91 36.47
C ALA A 8 -16.00 15.17 35.48
N THR A 9 -16.57 15.88 34.50
CA THR A 9 -17.41 15.34 33.43
C THR A 9 -16.63 14.84 32.22
N THR A 10 -15.30 14.96 32.21
CA THR A 10 -14.46 14.56 31.08
C THR A 10 -13.96 13.13 31.25
N GLY A 11 -14.07 12.32 30.19
CA GLY A 11 -13.56 10.95 30.16
C GLY A 11 -12.08 10.87 29.81
N VAL A 12 -11.73 11.17 28.56
CA VAL A 12 -10.37 11.10 28.03
C VAL A 12 -10.03 12.39 27.32
N ALA A 13 -8.81 12.91 27.52
CA ALA A 13 -8.27 14.02 26.74
C ALA A 13 -6.89 13.65 26.21
N ALA A 14 -6.54 14.17 25.04
CA ALA A 14 -5.22 14.02 24.48
C ALA A 14 -4.78 15.36 23.85
N ILE A 15 -3.56 15.77 24.14
CA ILE A 15 -3.02 17.08 23.76
C ILE A 15 -1.62 16.94 23.17
N GLY A 16 -1.38 17.57 22.03
CA GLY A 16 -0.05 17.70 21.44
C GLY A 16 0.76 18.77 22.15
N LEU A 17 1.98 18.44 22.55
CA LEU A 17 2.90 19.32 23.26
C LEU A 17 4.03 19.74 22.34
N LYS A 18 4.24 21.06 22.24
CA LYS A 18 5.32 21.62 21.44
C LYS A 18 6.65 21.46 22.15
N THR A 19 7.66 21.03 21.41
CA THR A 19 9.05 20.92 21.91
C THR A 19 9.98 21.85 21.14
N GLY A 20 11.19 22.05 21.67
CA GLY A 20 12.30 22.57 20.87
C GLY A 20 12.72 21.59 19.76
N LEU A 21 13.71 22.01 18.97
CA LEU A 21 14.33 21.13 17.98
C LEU A 21 15.06 19.99 18.67
N ILE A 22 14.80 18.77 18.22
CA ILE A 22 15.54 17.57 18.63
C ILE A 22 16.54 17.27 17.51
N ILE A 23 17.81 17.08 17.87
CA ILE A 23 18.92 16.78 16.96
C ILE A 23 19.65 15.51 17.40
N PRO A 24 20.57 14.97 16.57
CA PRO A 24 21.31 13.78 16.93
C PRO A 24 22.09 13.88 18.24
N ASN A 25 21.99 12.83 19.05
CA ASN A 25 22.61 12.65 20.37
C ASN A 25 21.99 13.46 21.51
N ASP A 26 20.83 14.07 21.31
CA ASP A 26 20.07 14.70 22.39
C ASP A 26 19.53 13.69 23.41
N ASP A 27 19.42 14.11 24.67
CA ASP A 27 18.78 13.32 25.73
C ASP A 27 17.24 13.45 25.62
N ILE A 28 16.64 12.51 24.88
CA ILE A 28 15.19 12.48 24.67
C ILE A 28 14.40 12.28 25.98
N ALA A 29 14.98 11.62 26.97
CA ALA A 29 14.31 11.42 28.26
C ALA A 29 14.22 12.74 29.03
N ALA A 30 15.33 13.50 29.09
CA ALA A 30 15.34 14.83 29.68
C ALA A 30 14.39 15.79 28.94
N ILE A 31 14.47 15.85 27.60
CA ILE A 31 13.61 16.73 26.79
C ILE A 31 12.13 16.41 27.01
N THR A 32 11.77 15.12 27.03
CA THR A 32 10.38 14.71 27.25
C THR A 32 9.92 15.10 28.66
N ALA A 33 10.74 14.82 29.68
CA ALA A 33 10.41 15.16 31.06
C ALA A 33 10.21 16.67 31.27
N ASP A 34 11.11 17.50 30.73
CA ASP A 34 11.00 18.95 30.80
C ASP A 34 9.76 19.47 30.08
N THR A 35 9.40 18.87 28.95
CA THR A 35 8.22 19.25 28.16
C THR A 35 6.92 18.94 28.91
N VAL A 36 6.81 17.75 29.51
CA VAL A 36 5.56 17.30 30.15
C VAL A 36 5.43 17.77 31.60
N GLY A 37 6.54 18.07 32.28
CA GLY A 37 6.61 18.38 33.71
C GLY A 37 5.57 19.39 34.21
N PRO A 38 5.29 20.51 33.50
CA PRO A 38 4.26 21.46 33.93
C PRO A 38 2.82 20.95 33.89
N TYR A 39 2.56 19.85 33.17
CA TYR A 39 1.22 19.38 32.85
C TYR A 39 0.91 17.99 33.40
N VAL A 40 1.92 17.14 33.59
CA VAL A 40 1.79 15.70 33.86
C VAL A 40 1.18 15.40 35.24
N GLU A 41 0.33 14.38 35.29
CA GLU A 41 -0.26 13.83 36.52
C GLU A 41 -0.16 12.30 36.54
N ASP A 42 -0.42 11.71 37.71
CA ASP A 42 -0.34 10.26 37.89
C ASP A 42 -1.34 9.52 36.97
N ASN A 43 -0.86 8.43 36.36
CA ASN A 43 -1.58 7.60 35.39
C ASN A 43 -1.83 8.25 34.01
N ASP A 44 -1.18 9.38 33.71
CA ASP A 44 -1.09 9.84 32.32
C ASP A 44 -0.28 8.85 31.47
N ILE A 45 -0.58 8.84 30.17
CA ILE A 45 0.24 8.15 29.16
C ILE A 45 0.93 9.21 28.30
N ILE A 46 2.25 9.21 28.31
CA ILE A 46 3.08 10.10 27.51
C ILE A 46 3.47 9.38 26.22
N CYS A 47 3.01 9.90 25.09
CA CYS A 47 3.28 9.34 23.78
C CYS A 47 4.36 10.18 23.08
N VAL A 48 5.40 9.55 22.55
CA VAL A 48 6.51 10.22 21.84
C VAL A 48 6.64 9.58 20.46
N THR A 49 6.73 10.37 19.38
CA THR A 49 6.91 9.80 18.03
C THR A 49 8.27 9.11 17.92
N GLU A 50 8.26 7.93 17.31
CA GLU A 50 9.44 7.17 16.89
C GLU A 50 10.43 8.03 16.08
N ALA A 51 9.92 9.01 15.33
CA ALA A 51 10.69 9.88 14.47
C ALA A 51 11.72 10.71 15.23
N VAL A 52 11.36 11.24 16.41
CA VAL A 52 12.26 12.06 17.23
C VAL A 52 13.14 11.22 18.13
N VAL A 53 12.65 10.06 18.58
CA VAL A 53 13.47 9.10 19.33
C VAL A 53 14.60 8.56 18.45
N ALA A 54 14.29 8.15 17.22
CA ALA A 54 15.30 7.69 16.27
C ALA A 54 16.35 8.78 15.97
N ARG A 55 15.88 10.03 15.84
CA ARG A 55 16.75 11.18 15.60
C ARG A 55 17.70 11.40 16.78
N SER A 56 17.20 11.43 18.01
CA SER A 56 18.04 11.61 19.20
C SER A 56 19.06 10.49 19.36
N GLN A 57 18.72 9.27 18.91
CA GLN A 57 19.62 8.12 18.87
C GLN A 57 20.60 8.12 17.67
N ASN A 58 20.61 9.17 16.84
CA ASN A 58 21.43 9.28 15.64
C ASN A 58 21.29 8.06 14.69
N ARG A 59 20.06 7.57 14.50
CA ARG A 59 19.75 6.38 13.71
C ARG A 59 19.63 6.70 12.22
N TYR A 60 20.76 6.81 11.54
CA TYR A 60 20.85 7.07 10.11
C TYR A 60 21.69 6.03 9.38
N ILE A 61 21.39 5.79 8.11
CA ILE A 61 22.18 4.91 7.24
C ILE A 61 22.19 5.45 5.81
N SER A 62 23.33 5.36 5.13
CA SER A 62 23.44 5.68 3.71
C SER A 62 23.00 4.52 2.81
N CYS A 63 22.63 4.83 1.57
CA CYS A 63 22.33 3.82 0.55
C CYS A 63 23.55 2.92 0.28
N GLU A 64 24.77 3.47 0.36
CA GLU A 64 26.02 2.72 0.20
C GLU A 64 26.23 1.68 1.29
N GLU A 65 26.01 2.05 2.55
CA GLU A 65 26.09 1.12 3.68
C GLU A 65 25.01 0.04 3.58
N LEU A 66 23.79 0.44 3.21
CA LEU A 66 22.68 -0.49 3.04
C LEU A 66 22.90 -1.47 1.89
N ALA A 67 23.47 -1.00 0.77
CA ALA A 67 23.79 -1.85 -0.37
C ALA A 67 24.83 -2.93 -0.01
N LYS A 68 25.85 -2.58 0.78
CA LYS A 68 26.85 -3.55 1.28
C LYS A 68 26.21 -4.61 2.18
N ASP A 69 25.36 -4.17 3.11
CA ASP A 69 24.62 -5.07 4.00
C ASP A 69 23.75 -6.07 3.21
N VAL A 70 23.07 -5.61 2.16
CA VAL A 70 22.27 -6.47 1.27
C VAL A 70 23.16 -7.45 0.49
N GLN A 71 24.31 -7.00 -0.01
CA GLN A 71 25.27 -7.88 -0.70
C GLN A 71 25.74 -9.02 0.20
N GLU A 72 26.07 -8.72 1.46
CA GLU A 72 26.51 -9.72 2.43
C GLU A 72 25.40 -10.70 2.77
N LYS A 73 24.19 -10.21 3.09
CA LYS A 73 23.05 -11.05 3.52
C LYS A 73 22.50 -11.96 2.43
N LEU A 74 22.51 -11.48 1.17
CA LEU A 74 22.02 -12.24 0.02
C LEU A 74 23.14 -12.91 -0.77
N ASN A 75 24.41 -12.75 -0.36
CA ASN A 75 25.60 -13.21 -1.08
C ASN A 75 25.57 -12.77 -2.57
N LEU A 76 25.24 -11.49 -2.80
CA LEU A 76 25.13 -10.93 -4.15
C LEU A 76 26.49 -10.40 -4.64
N GLY A 77 26.75 -10.64 -5.91
CA GLY A 77 27.88 -10.04 -6.63
C GLY A 77 27.42 -8.97 -7.61
N PRO A 78 28.37 -8.27 -8.26
CA PRO A 78 28.07 -7.46 -9.43
C PRO A 78 27.32 -8.30 -10.48
N LYS A 79 26.40 -7.67 -11.21
CA LYS A 79 25.57 -8.32 -12.23
C LYS A 79 24.56 -9.35 -11.72
N SER A 80 24.36 -9.48 -10.41
CA SER A 80 23.30 -10.32 -9.86
C SER A 80 21.90 -9.82 -10.23
N THR A 81 20.93 -10.75 -10.27
CA THR A 81 19.51 -10.43 -10.40
C THR A 81 18.83 -10.51 -9.02
N LEU A 82 18.19 -9.43 -8.60
CA LEU A 82 17.44 -9.37 -7.34
C LEU A 82 15.95 -9.18 -7.62
N ALA A 83 15.10 -10.04 -7.05
CA ALA A 83 13.65 -9.83 -7.08
C ALA A 83 13.21 -9.03 -5.84
N VAL A 84 12.41 -7.99 -6.05
CA VAL A 84 11.82 -7.16 -4.99
C VAL A 84 10.31 -7.34 -5.02
N ILE A 85 9.75 -7.84 -3.91
CA ILE A 85 8.38 -8.37 -3.87
C ILE A 85 7.47 -7.44 -3.07
N SER A 86 6.37 -7.02 -3.69
CA SER A 86 5.26 -6.29 -3.06
C SER A 86 5.68 -5.08 -2.20
N PRO A 87 6.56 -4.18 -2.69
CA PRO A 87 6.90 -2.99 -1.94
C PRO A 87 5.72 -2.02 -1.84
N ILE A 88 5.65 -1.28 -0.75
CA ILE A 88 4.72 -0.14 -0.64
C ILE A 88 5.11 0.93 -1.66
N ALA A 89 4.12 1.55 -2.29
CA ALA A 89 4.25 2.67 -3.21
C ALA A 89 4.44 3.98 -2.42
N SER A 90 5.69 4.28 -2.05
CA SER A 90 6.05 5.41 -1.22
C SER A 90 7.38 6.04 -1.66
N ARG A 91 7.31 7.33 -2.01
CA ARG A 91 8.51 8.14 -2.32
C ARG A 91 9.40 8.34 -1.10
N ASN A 92 8.78 8.48 0.08
CA ASN A 92 9.47 8.84 1.31
C ASN A 92 10.13 7.62 1.99
N ARG A 93 9.61 6.42 1.76
CA ARG A 93 10.11 5.20 2.41
C ARG A 93 10.93 4.35 1.46
N PHE A 94 10.35 4.00 0.32
CA PHE A 94 10.89 2.91 -0.48
C PHE A 94 11.78 3.36 -1.63
N ALA A 95 11.71 4.63 -2.07
CA ALA A 95 12.51 5.12 -3.20
C ALA A 95 14.04 4.92 -2.97
N LEU A 96 14.55 5.34 -1.81
CA LEU A 96 15.97 5.16 -1.47
C LEU A 96 16.30 3.71 -1.09
N VAL A 97 15.37 2.98 -0.47
CA VAL A 97 15.57 1.54 -0.21
C VAL A 97 15.79 0.80 -1.53
N LEU A 98 14.96 1.08 -2.55
CA LEU A 98 15.09 0.47 -3.87
C LEU A 98 16.39 0.88 -4.57
N LYS A 99 16.81 2.14 -4.44
CA LYS A 99 18.11 2.61 -4.94
C LYS A 99 19.27 1.81 -4.31
N ALA A 100 19.24 1.60 -2.99
CA ALA A 100 20.24 0.79 -2.30
C ALA A 100 20.22 -0.69 -2.72
N LEU A 101 19.03 -1.28 -2.90
CA LEU A 101 18.90 -2.65 -3.43
C LEU A 101 19.48 -2.76 -4.84
N ALA A 102 19.27 -1.76 -5.70
CA ALA A 102 19.87 -1.72 -7.03
C ALA A 102 21.39 -1.53 -7.00
N MET A 103 21.91 -0.74 -6.06
CA MET A 103 23.35 -0.61 -5.83
C MET A 103 24.00 -1.93 -5.42
N ALA A 104 23.30 -2.77 -4.65
CA ALA A 104 23.75 -4.10 -4.26
C ALA A 104 23.95 -5.01 -5.49
N THR A 105 23.18 -4.80 -6.56
CA THR A 105 23.24 -5.53 -7.82
C THR A 105 23.82 -4.73 -8.98
N ARG A 106 24.76 -3.80 -8.73
CA ARG A 106 25.30 -2.91 -9.79
C ARG A 106 25.73 -3.69 -11.05
N GLY A 107 25.29 -3.21 -12.21
CA GLY A 107 25.48 -3.83 -13.52
C GLY A 107 24.61 -5.06 -13.77
N GLY A 108 23.69 -5.39 -12.86
CA GLY A 108 22.74 -6.48 -12.93
C GLY A 108 21.32 -5.99 -13.14
N ARG A 109 20.35 -6.74 -12.61
CA ARG A 109 18.92 -6.50 -12.83
C ARG A 109 18.14 -6.54 -11.52
N VAL A 110 17.20 -5.62 -11.37
CA VAL A 110 16.20 -5.63 -10.31
C VAL A 110 14.84 -5.90 -10.95
N ILE A 111 14.22 -7.02 -10.57
CA ILE A 111 12.87 -7.39 -10.96
C ILE A 111 11.94 -6.96 -9.85
N LEU A 112 11.05 -6.02 -10.13
CA LEU A 112 10.09 -5.48 -9.18
C LEU A 112 8.71 -6.08 -9.46
N GLN A 113 8.12 -6.73 -8.47
CA GLN A 113 6.74 -7.18 -8.52
C GLN A 113 5.86 -6.27 -7.67
N PHE A 114 4.89 -5.63 -8.31
CA PHE A 114 3.80 -4.91 -7.64
C PHE A 114 2.55 -5.78 -7.54
N SER A 115 1.93 -5.78 -6.36
CA SER A 115 0.57 -6.30 -6.16
C SER A 115 -0.43 -5.37 -6.82
N ILE A 116 -1.54 -5.90 -7.31
CA ILE A 116 -2.52 -5.15 -8.09
C ILE A 116 -3.95 -5.28 -7.56
N PRO A 117 -4.77 -4.21 -7.70
CA PRO A 117 -4.40 -2.90 -8.23
C PRO A 117 -3.72 -1.96 -7.22
N PHE A 118 -3.72 -2.37 -5.94
CA PHE A 118 -3.16 -1.63 -4.82
C PHE A 118 -2.03 -2.41 -4.14
N ASP A 119 -1.14 -1.69 -3.46
CA ASP A 119 -0.24 -2.30 -2.48
C ASP A 119 -0.99 -2.70 -1.19
N GLU A 120 -0.27 -3.27 -0.21
CA GLU A 120 -0.87 -3.76 1.04
C GLU A 120 -1.50 -2.67 1.93
N VAL A 121 -1.16 -1.40 1.71
CA VAL A 121 -1.72 -0.26 2.46
C VAL A 121 -2.74 0.54 1.64
N GLY A 122 -3.05 0.12 0.41
CA GLY A 122 -4.10 0.71 -0.43
C GLY A 122 -3.61 1.77 -1.41
N ASN A 123 -2.31 2.00 -1.57
CA ASN A 123 -1.84 2.91 -2.62
C ASN A 123 -2.04 2.28 -3.99
N GLN A 124 -2.60 3.03 -4.92
CA GLN A 124 -2.82 2.58 -6.29
C GLN A 124 -1.49 2.55 -7.06
N VAL A 125 -1.14 1.39 -7.61
CA VAL A 125 0.08 1.20 -8.43
C VAL A 125 -0.22 0.97 -9.91
N ILE A 126 -1.46 0.58 -10.22
CA ILE A 126 -2.02 0.47 -11.56
C ILE A 126 -3.50 0.86 -11.51
N ASP A 127 -4.03 1.43 -12.59
CA ASP A 127 -5.47 1.69 -12.67
C ASP A 127 -6.30 0.41 -12.50
N GLU A 128 -7.27 0.44 -11.58
CA GLU A 128 -8.06 -0.73 -11.20
C GLU A 128 -8.89 -1.27 -12.37
N LYS A 129 -9.53 -0.38 -13.14
CA LYS A 129 -10.33 -0.78 -14.29
C LYS A 129 -9.44 -1.35 -15.39
N PHE A 130 -8.29 -0.71 -15.64
CA PHE A 130 -7.31 -1.18 -16.59
C PHE A 130 -6.83 -2.59 -16.23
N ALA A 131 -6.36 -2.79 -14.99
CA ALA A 131 -5.83 -4.06 -14.52
C ALA A 131 -6.88 -5.17 -14.55
N THR A 132 -8.08 -4.90 -14.01
CA THR A 132 -9.19 -5.86 -13.97
C THR A 132 -9.60 -6.29 -15.38
N THR A 133 -9.75 -5.31 -16.29
CA THR A 133 -10.12 -5.59 -17.67
C THR A 133 -9.01 -6.34 -18.40
N ARG A 134 -7.75 -5.93 -18.25
CA ARG A 134 -6.59 -6.55 -18.88
C ARG A 134 -6.49 -8.03 -18.49
N ILE A 135 -6.46 -8.32 -17.19
CA ILE A 135 -6.36 -9.69 -16.66
C ILE A 135 -7.54 -10.55 -17.15
N ARG A 136 -8.76 -10.00 -17.17
CA ARG A 136 -9.94 -10.70 -17.71
C ARG A 136 -9.75 -11.03 -19.20
N LEU A 137 -9.32 -10.07 -20.02
CA LEU A 137 -9.09 -10.28 -21.45
C LEU A 137 -8.03 -11.36 -21.70
N LYS A 138 -6.92 -11.34 -20.95
CA LYS A 138 -5.85 -12.33 -21.07
C LYS A 138 -6.29 -13.74 -20.64
N LYS A 139 -7.09 -13.85 -19.58
CA LYS A 139 -7.72 -15.12 -19.17
C LYS A 139 -8.63 -15.69 -20.26
N VAL A 140 -9.48 -14.85 -20.86
CA VAL A 140 -10.34 -15.28 -21.97
C VAL A 140 -9.50 -15.66 -23.20
N LEU A 141 -8.45 -14.90 -23.52
CA LEU A 141 -7.54 -15.22 -24.62
C LEU A 141 -6.90 -16.60 -24.45
N LYS A 142 -6.42 -16.91 -23.24
CA LYS A 142 -5.83 -18.22 -22.91
C LYS A 142 -6.84 -19.34 -23.16
N SER A 143 -8.05 -19.24 -22.59
CA SER A 143 -9.10 -20.25 -22.78
C SER A 143 -9.50 -20.42 -24.25
N LEU A 144 -9.58 -19.33 -25.02
CA LEU A 144 -9.89 -19.39 -26.45
C LEU A 144 -8.76 -20.05 -27.25
N ARG A 145 -7.49 -19.78 -26.92
CA ARG A 145 -6.34 -20.39 -27.60
C ARG A 145 -6.26 -21.90 -27.35
N GLU A 146 -6.51 -22.33 -26.11
CA GLU A 146 -6.58 -23.75 -25.74
C GLU A 146 -7.74 -24.46 -26.47
N ALA A 147 -8.91 -23.82 -26.58
CA ALA A 147 -10.04 -24.38 -27.31
C ALA A 147 -9.88 -24.35 -28.84
N ARG A 148 -9.08 -23.41 -29.38
CA ARG A 148 -8.89 -23.18 -30.83
C ARG A 148 -8.37 -24.40 -31.56
N GLU A 149 -7.52 -25.21 -30.93
CA GLU A 149 -6.89 -26.39 -31.57
C GLU A 149 -7.92 -27.26 -32.31
N ASN A 150 -9.16 -27.29 -31.82
CA ASN A 150 -10.26 -28.08 -32.39
C ASN A 150 -11.35 -27.24 -33.10
N THR A 151 -11.23 -25.90 -33.18
CA THR A 151 -12.31 -25.01 -33.69
C THR A 151 -11.75 -23.71 -34.30
N PRO A 152 -11.41 -23.68 -35.60
CA PRO A 152 -10.88 -22.48 -36.28
C PRO A 152 -11.78 -21.24 -36.23
N GLN A 153 -13.09 -21.44 -36.03
CA GLN A 153 -14.09 -20.36 -35.92
C GLN A 153 -13.82 -19.45 -34.70
N LEU A 154 -13.12 -19.94 -33.68
CA LEU A 154 -12.75 -19.15 -32.49
C LEU A 154 -11.76 -18.01 -32.81
N ASN A 155 -11.12 -18.02 -33.99
CA ASN A 155 -10.28 -16.91 -34.44
C ASN A 155 -11.04 -15.58 -34.48
N VAL A 156 -12.36 -15.60 -34.69
CA VAL A 156 -13.21 -14.39 -34.66
C VAL A 156 -13.27 -13.76 -33.27
N LEU A 157 -13.27 -14.58 -32.21
CA LEU A 157 -13.23 -14.09 -30.82
C LEU A 157 -11.81 -13.68 -30.43
N ILE A 158 -10.81 -14.44 -30.85
CA ILE A 158 -9.40 -14.15 -30.58
C ILE A 158 -9.00 -12.79 -31.15
N ARG A 159 -9.38 -12.47 -32.40
CA ARG A 159 -9.08 -11.15 -33.00
C ARG A 159 -9.73 -10.00 -32.21
N GLU A 160 -10.90 -10.19 -31.62
CA GLU A 160 -11.61 -9.16 -30.85
C GLU A 160 -10.93 -8.92 -29.52
N ILE A 161 -10.45 -9.97 -28.86
CA ILE A 161 -9.62 -9.86 -27.66
C ILE A 161 -8.28 -9.19 -27.96
N ILE A 162 -7.60 -9.57 -29.04
CA ILE A 162 -6.33 -8.93 -29.45
C ILE A 162 -6.56 -7.45 -29.76
N ALA A 163 -7.66 -7.12 -30.46
CA ALA A 163 -8.04 -5.74 -30.70
C ALA A 163 -8.27 -4.98 -29.38
N ALA A 164 -9.00 -5.56 -28.44
CA ALA A 164 -9.24 -4.95 -27.13
C ALA A 164 -7.94 -4.71 -26.34
N LEU A 165 -7.04 -5.71 -26.28
CA LEU A 165 -5.74 -5.59 -25.60
C LEU A 165 -4.87 -4.48 -26.21
N LYS A 166 -4.83 -4.39 -27.55
CA LYS A 166 -4.03 -3.38 -28.25
C LYS A 166 -4.65 -2.00 -28.18
N LEU A 167 -5.98 -1.89 -28.25
CA LEU A 167 -6.69 -0.63 -28.03
C LEU A 167 -6.42 -0.09 -26.63
N GLN A 168 -6.43 -0.98 -25.62
CA GLN A 168 -6.10 -0.59 -24.25
C GLN A 168 -4.66 -0.11 -24.10
N GLU A 169 -3.69 -0.74 -24.78
CA GLU A 169 -2.28 -0.31 -24.80
C GLU A 169 -2.12 1.10 -25.41
N ILE A 170 -2.94 1.47 -26.40
CA ILE A 170 -2.88 2.79 -27.05
C ILE A 170 -3.84 3.82 -26.44
N GLY A 171 -4.39 3.55 -25.25
CA GLY A 171 -5.10 4.52 -24.42
C GLY A 171 -6.63 4.47 -24.45
N TYR A 172 -7.25 3.45 -25.04
CA TYR A 172 -8.70 3.26 -25.00
C TYR A 172 -9.15 2.50 -23.74
N GLU A 173 -10.26 2.89 -23.13
CA GLU A 173 -10.89 2.12 -22.04
C GLU A 173 -11.89 1.11 -22.63
N VAL A 174 -11.68 -0.19 -22.43
CA VAL A 174 -12.58 -1.23 -22.95
C VAL A 174 -13.76 -1.42 -22.00
N LEU A 175 -14.97 -1.05 -22.45
CA LEU A 175 -16.19 -1.17 -21.65
C LEU A 175 -16.86 -2.54 -21.82
N SER A 176 -17.03 -3.00 -23.06
CA SER A 176 -17.70 -4.27 -23.36
C SER A 176 -17.24 -4.93 -24.66
N ILE A 177 -17.42 -6.24 -24.74
CA ILE A 177 -17.16 -7.06 -25.93
C ILE A 177 -18.38 -7.94 -26.19
N ARG A 178 -19.20 -7.61 -27.19
CA ARG A 178 -20.55 -8.19 -27.37
C ARG A 178 -20.57 -9.72 -27.28
N LYS A 179 -19.65 -10.40 -27.96
CA LYS A 179 -19.63 -11.87 -28.04
C LYS A 179 -19.15 -12.57 -26.77
N ILE A 180 -18.69 -11.81 -25.78
CA ILE A 180 -18.09 -12.32 -24.53
C ILE A 180 -18.90 -11.87 -23.32
N THR A 181 -19.27 -10.58 -23.25
CA THR A 181 -20.05 -10.03 -22.15
C THR A 181 -21.55 -10.29 -22.30
N GLY A 182 -22.01 -10.78 -23.46
CA GLY A 182 -23.43 -11.01 -23.78
C GLY A 182 -24.27 -9.72 -23.82
N THR A 183 -23.63 -8.58 -23.59
CA THR A 183 -24.17 -7.23 -23.46
C THR A 183 -23.30 -6.33 -24.34
N GLY A 184 -23.89 -5.74 -25.37
CA GLY A 184 -23.18 -4.94 -26.37
C GLY A 184 -23.80 -5.06 -27.77
N ILE A 185 -23.88 -3.95 -28.49
CA ILE A 185 -24.43 -3.89 -29.86
C ILE A 185 -23.30 -4.10 -30.89
N ALA A 186 -22.12 -3.60 -30.58
CA ALA A 186 -20.90 -3.64 -31.39
C ALA A 186 -19.94 -4.76 -30.99
N ASP A 187 -19.01 -5.15 -31.88
CA ASP A 187 -17.95 -6.11 -31.50
C ASP A 187 -17.19 -5.62 -30.25
N LEU A 188 -16.77 -4.34 -30.19
CA LEU A 188 -16.28 -3.68 -28.97
C LEU A 188 -16.96 -2.32 -28.74
N THR A 189 -17.13 -1.97 -27.47
CA THR A 189 -17.49 -0.60 -27.04
C THR A 189 -16.39 -0.09 -26.12
N VAL A 190 -15.85 1.07 -26.44
CA VAL A 190 -14.69 1.65 -25.75
C VAL A 190 -14.91 3.13 -25.47
N LEU A 191 -14.18 3.69 -24.51
CA LEU A 191 -13.93 5.13 -24.46
C LEU A 191 -12.61 5.41 -25.17
N ASP A 192 -12.59 6.42 -26.03
CA ASP A 192 -11.34 6.91 -26.62
C ASP A 192 -10.48 7.65 -25.57
N PRO A 193 -9.22 8.03 -25.90
CA PRO A 193 -8.38 8.76 -24.97
C PRO A 193 -8.90 10.15 -24.57
N GLN A 194 -9.97 10.65 -25.21
CA GLN A 194 -10.67 11.88 -24.86
C GLN A 194 -11.94 11.61 -24.03
N GLY A 195 -12.24 10.36 -23.71
CA GLY A 195 -13.42 9.95 -22.95
C GLY A 195 -14.68 9.80 -23.78
N LYS A 196 -14.60 9.82 -25.12
CA LYS A 196 -15.77 9.70 -25.97
C LYS A 196 -16.18 8.26 -26.18
N LEU A 197 -17.48 7.99 -26.06
CA LEU A 197 -18.03 6.67 -26.33
C LEU A 197 -17.86 6.32 -27.81
N THR A 198 -17.16 5.23 -28.06
CA THR A 198 -16.71 4.82 -29.39
C THR A 198 -17.11 3.37 -29.66
N VAL A 199 -17.75 3.17 -30.81
CA VAL A 199 -18.17 1.86 -31.32
C VAL A 199 -17.08 1.29 -32.22
N VAL A 200 -16.68 0.04 -32.01
CA VAL A 200 -15.61 -0.58 -32.81
C VAL A 200 -16.11 -1.88 -33.45
N GLU A 201 -15.91 -1.97 -34.76
CA GLU A 201 -16.12 -3.21 -35.52
C GLU A 201 -14.79 -3.81 -35.95
N VAL A 202 -14.63 -5.11 -35.69
CA VAL A 202 -13.37 -5.82 -35.91
C VAL A 202 -13.49 -6.71 -37.15
N THR A 203 -12.46 -6.70 -38.00
CA THR A 203 -12.35 -7.48 -39.25
C THR A 203 -10.99 -8.17 -39.34
N PHE A 204 -10.84 -9.15 -40.23
CA PHE A 204 -9.52 -9.70 -40.58
C PHE A 204 -8.83 -8.93 -41.72
N GLY A 205 -9.58 -8.16 -42.52
CA GLY A 205 -9.00 -7.44 -43.66
C GLY A 205 -9.95 -6.47 -44.38
N ASP A 206 -11.27 -6.68 -44.32
CA ASP A 206 -12.25 -5.82 -44.99
C ASP A 206 -12.61 -4.60 -44.11
N LEU A 207 -11.72 -3.60 -44.09
CA LEU A 207 -11.88 -2.37 -43.32
C LEU A 207 -13.08 -1.54 -43.79
N GLU A 208 -13.37 -1.51 -45.09
CA GLU A 208 -14.50 -0.77 -45.64
C GLU A 208 -15.84 -1.30 -45.12
N LYS A 209 -16.02 -2.62 -45.10
CA LYS A 209 -17.23 -3.24 -44.56
C LYS A 209 -17.33 -3.04 -43.06
N ALA A 210 -16.22 -3.16 -42.33
CA ALA A 210 -16.20 -2.89 -40.89
C ALA A 210 -16.59 -1.44 -40.59
N ALA A 211 -16.08 -0.47 -41.36
CA ALA A 211 -16.41 0.94 -41.22
C ALA A 211 -17.90 1.22 -41.47
N LYS A 212 -18.48 0.68 -42.54
CA LYS A 212 -19.91 0.81 -42.82
C LYS A 212 -20.77 0.27 -41.67
N LYS A 213 -20.42 -0.91 -41.16
CA LYS A 213 -21.12 -1.54 -40.03
C LYS A 213 -20.96 -0.75 -38.73
N ALA A 214 -19.77 -0.21 -38.46
CA ALA A 214 -19.53 0.64 -37.28
C ALA A 214 -20.36 1.93 -37.34
N LEU A 215 -20.46 2.56 -38.51
CA LEU A 215 -21.30 3.75 -38.74
C LEU A 215 -22.80 3.47 -38.58
N GLU A 216 -23.25 2.28 -38.96
CA GLU A 216 -24.63 1.84 -38.73
C GLU A 216 -24.89 1.65 -37.23
N ILE A 217 -24.05 0.87 -36.54
CA ILE A 217 -24.22 0.58 -35.11
C ILE A 217 -24.11 1.83 -34.25
N LYS A 218 -23.24 2.78 -34.62
CA LYS A 218 -23.11 4.07 -33.93
C LYS A 218 -24.46 4.81 -33.84
N LYS A 219 -25.37 4.65 -34.82
CA LYS A 219 -26.70 5.27 -34.78
C LYS A 219 -27.63 4.63 -33.74
N ASP A 220 -27.38 3.37 -33.41
CA ASP A 220 -28.20 2.57 -32.50
C ASP A 220 -27.67 2.60 -31.06
N VAL A 221 -26.42 3.00 -30.84
CA VAL A 221 -25.79 3.14 -29.51
C VAL A 221 -25.98 4.57 -29.01
N GLU A 222 -26.86 4.73 -28.02
CA GLU A 222 -27.10 6.02 -27.38
C GLU A 222 -25.80 6.59 -26.79
N GLY A 223 -25.50 7.86 -27.13
CA GLY A 223 -24.30 8.56 -26.66
C GLY A 223 -23.01 8.22 -27.41
N ALA A 224 -23.01 7.33 -28.42
CA ALA A 224 -21.82 7.05 -29.22
C ALA A 224 -21.46 8.25 -30.11
N GLU A 225 -20.27 8.82 -29.88
CA GLU A 225 -19.78 10.00 -30.61
C GLU A 225 -18.88 9.62 -31.78
N GLU A 226 -18.15 8.52 -31.69
CA GLU A 226 -17.15 8.11 -32.67
C GLU A 226 -17.34 6.63 -33.06
N SER A 227 -16.77 6.25 -34.20
CA SER A 227 -16.78 4.85 -34.64
C SER A 227 -15.47 4.46 -35.31
N LEU A 228 -15.00 3.24 -35.04
CA LEU A 228 -13.74 2.71 -35.54
C LEU A 228 -13.96 1.42 -36.33
N ALA A 229 -13.18 1.29 -37.39
CA ALA A 229 -12.94 0.03 -38.08
C ALA A 229 -11.55 -0.48 -37.71
N VAL A 230 -11.48 -1.70 -37.18
CA VAL A 230 -10.21 -2.32 -36.78
C VAL A 230 -9.99 -3.61 -37.55
N SER A 231 -8.89 -3.70 -38.29
CA SER A 231 -8.44 -4.94 -38.92
C SER A 231 -7.38 -5.60 -38.07
N VAL A 232 -7.47 -6.91 -37.89
CA VAL A 232 -6.48 -7.71 -37.15
C VAL A 232 -5.99 -8.84 -38.03
N ASP A 233 -4.71 -8.79 -38.37
CA ASP A 233 -3.99 -9.88 -39.03
C ASP A 233 -3.25 -10.70 -37.97
N LEU A 234 -3.81 -11.86 -37.64
CA LEU A 234 -3.22 -12.77 -36.65
C LEU A 234 -1.94 -13.45 -37.14
N GLY A 235 -1.71 -13.52 -38.45
CA GLY A 235 -0.53 -14.19 -39.02
C GLY A 235 0.68 -13.26 -39.10
N HIS A 236 0.46 -12.00 -39.48
CA HIS A 236 1.52 -10.98 -39.53
C HIS A 236 1.63 -10.14 -38.25
N HIS A 237 0.78 -10.41 -37.26
CA HIS A 237 0.70 -9.71 -35.98
C HIS A 237 0.51 -8.19 -36.13
N LYS A 238 -0.33 -7.80 -37.09
CA LYS A 238 -0.63 -6.40 -37.39
C LYS A 238 -2.07 -6.07 -37.02
N LEU A 239 -2.26 -4.88 -36.48
CA LEU A 239 -3.57 -4.32 -36.19
C LEU A 239 -3.68 -2.95 -36.83
N THR A 240 -4.67 -2.73 -37.69
CA THR A 240 -4.91 -1.44 -38.35
C THR A 240 -6.18 -0.81 -37.79
N VAL A 241 -6.06 0.39 -37.21
CA VAL A 241 -7.17 1.18 -36.69
C VAL A 241 -7.45 2.34 -37.64
N ALA A 242 -8.72 2.54 -37.99
CA ALA A 242 -9.20 3.66 -38.78
C ALA A 242 -10.48 4.24 -38.18
N LYS A 243 -10.67 5.55 -38.29
CA LYS A 243 -11.99 6.16 -38.09
C LYS A 243 -12.92 5.70 -39.19
N ALA A 244 -14.14 5.27 -38.85
CA ALA A 244 -15.06 4.71 -39.83
C ALA A 244 -15.50 5.76 -40.88
N GLU A 245 -15.56 7.04 -40.48
CA GLU A 245 -15.84 8.17 -41.36
C GLU A 245 -14.70 8.48 -42.36
N ASN A 246 -13.47 8.07 -42.05
CA ASN A 246 -12.29 8.32 -42.90
C ASN A 246 -11.26 7.19 -42.79
N ILE A 247 -11.50 6.11 -43.54
CA ILE A 247 -10.61 4.93 -43.54
C ILE A 247 -9.21 5.18 -44.11
N ASN A 248 -9.02 6.28 -44.87
CA ASN A 248 -7.73 6.59 -45.49
C ASN A 248 -6.70 7.08 -44.45
N ASP A 249 -7.16 7.62 -43.32
CA ASP A 249 -6.31 8.00 -42.19
C ASP A 249 -6.20 6.85 -41.18
N SER A 250 -5.66 5.72 -41.65
CA SER A 250 -5.48 4.51 -40.83
C SER A 250 -4.09 4.46 -40.20
N LYS A 251 -4.00 3.86 -39.01
CA LYS A 251 -2.74 3.59 -38.30
C LYS A 251 -2.58 2.11 -38.06
N THR A 252 -1.41 1.57 -38.42
CA THR A 252 -1.08 0.17 -38.22
C THR A 252 -0.10 0.00 -37.07
N TYR A 253 -0.41 -0.91 -36.17
CA TYR A 253 0.34 -1.27 -34.98
C TYR A 253 0.82 -2.71 -35.10
N ASP A 254 2.02 -2.97 -34.60
CA ASP A 254 2.57 -4.31 -34.44
C ASP A 254 2.27 -4.80 -33.01
N PHE A 255 1.83 -6.04 -32.87
CA PHE A 255 1.61 -6.68 -31.56
C PHE A 255 2.44 -7.96 -31.35
N ALA A 256 3.40 -8.25 -32.23
CA ALA A 256 4.26 -9.43 -32.14
C ALA A 256 5.06 -9.43 -30.83
N ALA A 257 5.57 -8.27 -30.42
CA ALA A 257 6.36 -8.11 -29.20
C ALA A 257 5.57 -8.48 -27.92
N GLN A 258 4.25 -8.30 -27.92
CA GLN A 258 3.39 -8.57 -26.76
C GLN A 258 2.80 -10.00 -26.76
N LEU A 259 3.12 -10.86 -27.73
CA LEU A 259 2.47 -12.18 -27.83
C LEU A 259 2.74 -13.07 -26.62
N ASP A 260 3.97 -13.05 -26.12
CA ASP A 260 4.40 -13.80 -24.93
C ASP A 260 3.71 -13.21 -23.70
N SER A 261 3.74 -11.90 -23.55
CA SER A 261 3.08 -11.16 -22.49
C SER A 261 1.57 -11.47 -22.46
N TYR A 262 0.89 -11.46 -23.61
CA TYR A 262 -0.53 -11.81 -23.77
C TYR A 262 -0.86 -13.25 -23.36
N SER A 263 0.12 -14.16 -23.39
CA SER A 263 -0.08 -15.57 -23.05
C SER A 263 -0.12 -15.83 -21.54
N ASP A 264 0.44 -14.94 -20.71
CA ASP A 264 0.40 -15.07 -19.25
C ASP A 264 -0.83 -14.34 -18.66
N PRO A 265 -1.88 -15.07 -18.25
CA PRO A 265 -3.14 -14.46 -17.84
C PRO A 265 -3.11 -13.75 -16.49
N ASP A 266 -2.06 -13.92 -15.69
CA ASP A 266 -2.02 -13.46 -14.30
C ASP A 266 -1.04 -12.29 -14.07
N VAL A 267 -0.34 -11.85 -15.12
CA VAL A 267 0.66 -10.78 -15.07
C VAL A 267 0.26 -9.67 -16.03
N VAL A 268 0.55 -8.41 -15.70
CA VAL A 268 0.63 -7.32 -16.68
C VAL A 268 2.08 -6.88 -16.75
N TYR A 269 2.70 -7.05 -17.90
CA TYR A 269 4.10 -6.68 -18.13
C TYR A 269 4.23 -5.22 -18.56
N THR A 270 5.44 -4.65 -18.45
CA THR A 270 5.65 -3.23 -18.79
C THR A 270 5.58 -2.95 -20.30
N ASP A 271 5.98 -3.90 -21.15
CA ASP A 271 5.90 -3.84 -22.61
C ASP A 271 4.46 -3.79 -23.15
N GLU A 272 3.49 -4.20 -22.33
CA GLU A 272 2.07 -4.17 -22.60
C GLU A 272 1.41 -2.80 -22.39
N LEU A 273 2.11 -1.88 -21.72
CA LEU A 273 1.55 -0.61 -21.26
C LEU A 273 1.77 0.54 -22.23
N GLY A 274 2.68 0.38 -23.21
CA GLY A 274 3.05 1.45 -24.13
C GLY A 274 3.51 2.70 -23.37
N ASN A 275 2.89 3.85 -23.67
CA ASN A 275 3.13 5.13 -22.99
C ASN A 275 2.14 5.40 -21.85
N THR A 276 1.31 4.41 -21.48
CA THR A 276 0.32 4.57 -20.41
C THR A 276 1.03 4.77 -19.09
N THR A 277 0.65 5.82 -18.36
CA THR A 277 1.11 6.12 -17.01
C THR A 277 -0.02 5.92 -16.01
N PHE A 278 0.32 5.42 -14.83
CA PHE A 278 -0.63 5.21 -13.75
C PHE A 278 -0.25 6.12 -12.59
N SER A 279 -0.64 7.38 -12.71
CA SER A 279 -0.41 8.37 -11.65
C SER A 279 -1.30 8.06 -10.45
N HIS A 280 -0.70 7.98 -9.28
CA HIS A 280 -1.44 7.81 -8.03
C HIS A 280 -2.44 8.97 -7.85
N PRO A 281 -3.72 8.70 -7.50
CA PRO A 281 -4.79 9.70 -7.52
C PRO A 281 -4.55 10.89 -6.57
N ILE A 282 -3.81 10.65 -5.48
CA ILE A 282 -3.51 11.69 -4.47
C ILE A 282 -2.17 12.37 -4.72
N THR A 283 -1.07 11.62 -4.85
CA THR A 283 0.29 12.17 -4.95
C THR A 283 0.66 12.62 -6.37
N GLY A 284 -0.07 12.16 -7.38
CA GLY A 284 0.23 12.43 -8.79
C GLY A 284 1.47 11.73 -9.34
N LEU A 285 2.09 10.81 -8.59
CA LEU A 285 3.30 10.10 -8.98
C LEU A 285 2.97 8.78 -9.69
N ASP A 286 3.65 8.48 -10.80
CA ASP A 286 3.75 7.11 -11.33
C ASP A 286 4.88 6.39 -10.59
N TYR A 287 4.52 5.46 -9.71
CA TYR A 287 5.49 4.75 -8.88
C TYR A 287 6.37 3.77 -9.67
N ARG A 288 5.89 3.25 -10.81
CA ARG A 288 6.73 2.44 -11.71
C ARG A 288 7.85 3.31 -12.29
N GLU A 289 7.54 4.50 -12.78
CA GLU A 289 8.56 5.43 -13.30
C GLU A 289 9.55 5.87 -12.22
N LEU A 290 9.04 6.25 -11.05
CA LEU A 290 9.90 6.63 -9.91
C LEU A 290 10.86 5.50 -9.54
N TYR A 291 10.36 4.27 -9.45
CA TYR A 291 11.15 3.12 -9.00
C TYR A 291 12.14 2.66 -10.05
N LEU A 292 11.76 2.65 -11.34
CA LEU A 292 12.70 2.41 -12.45
C LEU A 292 13.83 3.45 -12.46
N LYS A 293 13.52 4.72 -12.19
CA LYS A 293 14.53 5.78 -12.04
C LYS A 293 15.49 5.50 -10.88
N MET A 294 14.97 5.13 -9.70
CA MET A 294 15.80 4.79 -8.54
C MET A 294 16.70 3.57 -8.80
N ILE A 295 16.19 2.54 -9.48
CA ILE A 295 16.97 1.37 -9.87
C ILE A 295 18.12 1.77 -10.80
N LYS A 296 17.82 2.60 -11.82
CA LYS A 296 18.81 3.11 -12.76
C LYS A 296 19.88 3.96 -12.07
N GLU A 297 19.50 4.82 -11.13
CA GLU A 297 20.44 5.61 -10.33
C GLU A 297 21.32 4.74 -9.42
N GLY A 298 20.81 3.59 -8.96
CA GLY A 298 21.61 2.58 -8.25
C GLY A 298 22.59 1.82 -9.15
N GLY A 299 22.44 1.94 -10.48
CA GLY A 299 23.31 1.33 -11.47
C GLY A 299 22.91 -0.09 -11.87
N ALA A 300 21.64 -0.46 -11.77
CA ALA A 300 21.09 -1.71 -12.27
C ALA A 300 20.01 -1.45 -13.35
N GLU A 301 19.69 -2.48 -14.12
CA GLU A 301 18.54 -2.48 -15.03
C GLU A 301 17.28 -2.82 -14.24
N GLY A 302 16.19 -2.08 -14.48
CA GLY A 302 14.93 -2.26 -13.78
C GLY A 302 13.88 -2.88 -14.68
N GLU A 303 13.12 -3.84 -14.15
CA GLU A 303 11.95 -4.39 -14.80
C GLU A 303 10.80 -4.50 -13.81
N VAL A 304 9.60 -4.10 -14.24
CA VAL A 304 8.40 -4.10 -13.40
C VAL A 304 7.36 -5.04 -13.98
N ILE A 305 6.80 -5.88 -13.11
CA ILE A 305 5.61 -6.68 -13.38
C ILE A 305 4.52 -6.40 -12.36
N PHE A 306 3.28 -6.48 -12.82
CA PHE A 306 2.09 -6.23 -12.03
C PHE A 306 1.30 -7.52 -11.92
N THR A 307 1.23 -8.11 -10.73
CA THR A 307 0.57 -9.42 -10.51
C THR A 307 0.32 -9.66 -9.02
N ASN A 308 -0.72 -10.42 -8.69
CA ASN A 308 -0.95 -10.90 -7.32
C ASN A 308 -0.30 -12.26 -7.04
N ASN A 309 0.41 -12.83 -8.02
CA ASN A 309 1.25 -14.01 -7.83
C ASN A 309 2.72 -13.60 -7.78
N PRO A 310 3.32 -13.41 -6.59
CA PRO A 310 4.69 -12.93 -6.47
C PRO A 310 5.73 -13.92 -7.03
N LEU A 311 5.37 -15.20 -7.21
CA LEU A 311 6.27 -16.22 -7.75
C LEU A 311 6.54 -16.04 -9.25
N LYS A 312 5.76 -15.20 -9.94
CA LYS A 312 5.94 -14.87 -11.36
C LYS A 312 7.27 -14.18 -11.67
N VAL A 313 7.99 -13.70 -10.66
CA VAL A 313 9.38 -13.24 -10.84
C VAL A 313 10.30 -14.34 -11.37
N TYR A 314 10.04 -15.61 -11.08
CA TYR A 314 10.86 -16.73 -11.58
C TYR A 314 10.69 -16.98 -13.08
N ASP A 315 9.58 -16.54 -13.68
CA ASP A 315 9.33 -16.66 -15.12
C ASP A 315 10.21 -15.68 -15.92
N LEU A 316 10.81 -14.69 -15.24
CA LEU A 316 11.67 -13.66 -15.82
C LEU A 316 13.16 -14.02 -15.85
N GLY A 317 13.49 -15.26 -15.54
CA GLY A 317 14.85 -15.80 -15.60
C GLY A 317 15.47 -16.08 -14.23
N TYR A 318 16.77 -16.32 -14.24
CA TYR A 318 17.50 -16.69 -13.03
C TYR A 318 17.59 -15.50 -12.05
N ILE A 319 17.27 -15.78 -10.79
CA ILE A 319 17.32 -14.83 -9.67
C ILE A 319 18.41 -15.27 -8.70
N ASN A 320 19.19 -14.33 -8.16
CA ASN A 320 20.23 -14.60 -7.17
C ASN A 320 19.74 -14.43 -5.73
N GLY A 321 18.73 -13.59 -5.50
CA GLY A 321 18.14 -13.38 -4.18
C GLY A 321 16.76 -12.72 -4.27
N VAL A 322 16.01 -12.79 -3.18
CA VAL A 322 14.68 -12.18 -3.06
C VAL A 322 14.66 -11.25 -1.85
N CYS A 323 14.19 -10.03 -2.05
CA CYS A 323 13.91 -9.05 -1.00
C CYS A 323 12.40 -8.79 -0.94
N ILE A 324 11.77 -9.17 0.16
CA ILE A 324 10.35 -8.92 0.39
C ILE A 324 10.19 -7.50 0.91
N GLY A 325 9.64 -6.64 0.05
CA GLY A 325 9.41 -5.22 0.28
C GLY A 325 8.11 -4.89 1.01
N ALA A 326 7.23 -5.87 1.20
CA ALA A 326 6.05 -5.70 2.04
C ALA A 326 6.48 -5.38 3.47
N VAL A 327 5.76 -4.47 4.11
CA VAL A 327 5.85 -4.21 5.55
C VAL A 327 5.04 -5.26 6.28
N HIS A 328 3.74 -5.37 6.07
CA HIS A 328 2.85 -6.18 6.92
C HIS A 328 2.78 -7.65 6.52
N GLU A 329 2.67 -7.92 5.22
CA GLU A 329 2.55 -9.29 4.70
C GLU A 329 3.89 -10.04 4.59
N ARG A 330 4.99 -9.42 5.04
CA ARG A 330 6.36 -9.90 4.81
C ARG A 330 6.62 -11.36 5.22
N GLU A 331 6.13 -11.78 6.39
CA GLU A 331 6.39 -13.13 6.91
C GLU A 331 5.58 -14.17 6.13
N LYS A 332 4.32 -13.86 5.81
CA LYS A 332 3.46 -14.68 4.96
C LYS A 332 4.05 -14.86 3.55
N LEU A 333 4.59 -13.78 2.97
CA LEU A 333 5.29 -13.85 1.70
C LEU A 333 6.59 -14.66 1.82
N ARG A 334 7.34 -14.53 2.92
CA ARG A 334 8.56 -15.32 3.16
C ARG A 334 8.24 -16.81 3.22
N GLU A 335 7.19 -17.17 3.96
CA GLU A 335 6.67 -18.53 4.05
C GLU A 335 6.22 -19.05 2.67
N LEU A 336 5.57 -18.21 1.85
CA LEU A 336 5.20 -18.57 0.48
C LEU A 336 6.43 -18.97 -0.35
N PHE A 337 7.49 -18.15 -0.38
CA PHE A 337 8.72 -18.47 -1.13
C PHE A 337 9.44 -19.70 -0.56
N ALA A 338 9.45 -19.87 0.76
CA ALA A 338 9.99 -21.07 1.38
C ALA A 338 9.21 -22.34 0.97
N SER A 339 7.87 -22.27 0.98
CA SER A 339 6.99 -23.38 0.58
C SER A 339 7.08 -23.71 -0.91
N PHE A 340 7.36 -22.71 -1.75
CA PHE A 340 7.63 -22.90 -3.18
C PHE A 340 8.96 -23.62 -3.44
N GLY A 341 9.85 -23.69 -2.43
CA GLY A 341 11.16 -24.32 -2.56
C GLY A 341 12.21 -23.38 -3.15
N ALA A 342 12.12 -22.08 -2.87
CA ALA A 342 13.12 -21.10 -3.29
C ALA A 342 14.54 -21.55 -2.88
N MET A 343 15.41 -21.81 -3.86
CA MET A 343 16.80 -22.25 -3.65
C MET A 343 17.78 -21.08 -3.51
N VAL A 344 17.26 -19.87 -3.28
CA VAL A 344 18.02 -18.63 -3.19
C VAL A 344 17.75 -17.96 -1.84
N PRO A 345 18.67 -17.13 -1.32
CA PRO A 345 18.42 -16.36 -0.12
C PRO A 345 17.18 -15.47 -0.25
N VAL A 346 16.29 -15.54 0.74
CA VAL A 346 15.07 -14.72 0.85
C VAL A 346 15.14 -13.94 2.15
N ILE A 347 15.16 -12.60 2.04
CA ILE A 347 15.13 -11.68 3.19
C ILE A 347 13.91 -10.77 3.11
N THR A 348 13.54 -10.20 4.24
CA THR A 348 12.56 -9.13 4.35
C THR A 348 13.24 -7.77 4.51
N ILE A 349 12.55 -6.67 4.22
CA ILE A 349 13.05 -5.32 4.51
C ILE A 349 13.35 -5.05 6.00
N LYS A 350 12.82 -5.88 6.92
CA LYS A 350 13.22 -5.85 8.33
C LYS A 350 14.65 -6.33 8.55
N GLU A 351 15.12 -7.22 7.69
CA GLU A 351 16.48 -7.76 7.72
C GLU A 351 17.45 -6.90 6.90
N VAL A 352 16.98 -5.91 6.15
CA VAL A 352 17.84 -5.00 5.37
C VAL A 352 18.28 -3.83 6.25
N GLY A 353 19.58 -3.73 6.52
CA GLY A 353 20.16 -2.77 7.46
C GLY A 353 20.28 -3.29 8.91
N PRO A 354 20.64 -2.41 9.86
CA PRO A 354 20.88 -2.79 11.24
C PRO A 354 19.59 -3.13 11.98
N GLY A 355 19.66 -4.13 12.85
CA GLY A 355 18.57 -4.53 13.73
C GLY A 355 18.19 -3.43 14.75
N PRO A 356 17.02 -3.58 15.41
CA PRO A 356 16.09 -4.71 15.28
C PRO A 356 15.08 -4.56 14.13
N TRP A 357 15.06 -3.41 13.45
CA TRP A 357 14.02 -3.05 12.48
C TRP A 357 14.47 -3.05 11.02
N GLY A 358 15.77 -3.04 10.74
CA GLY A 358 16.25 -2.80 9.38
C GLY A 358 15.68 -1.49 8.82
N VAL A 359 15.08 -1.54 7.64
CA VAL A 359 14.47 -0.39 6.96
C VAL A 359 12.94 -0.39 6.94
N ILE A 360 12.29 -1.30 7.69
CA ILE A 360 10.83 -1.51 7.60
C ILE A 360 9.98 -0.26 7.93
N GLY A 361 10.42 0.55 8.89
CA GLY A 361 9.82 1.84 9.25
C GLY A 361 10.73 3.02 8.94
N SER A 362 11.66 2.87 7.98
CA SER A 362 12.59 3.94 7.65
C SER A 362 11.92 5.07 6.88
N ASN A 363 12.56 6.23 6.86
CA ASN A 363 12.08 7.38 6.10
C ASN A 363 13.27 8.15 5.52
N VAL A 364 13.08 8.81 4.39
CA VAL A 364 14.11 9.65 3.76
C VAL A 364 14.50 10.77 4.73
N SER A 365 15.79 10.87 5.02
CA SER A 365 16.37 12.00 5.75
C SER A 365 17.03 13.00 4.82
N ASP A 366 17.76 12.52 3.82
CA ASP A 366 18.42 13.35 2.80
C ASP A 366 18.35 12.60 1.48
N PHE A 367 17.47 13.07 0.58
CA PHE A 367 17.24 12.40 -0.69
C PHE A 367 18.46 12.49 -1.62
N GLU A 368 19.15 13.64 -1.62
CA GLU A 368 20.30 13.89 -2.51
C GLU A 368 21.52 13.07 -2.08
N LYS A 369 21.77 12.98 -0.78
CA LYS A 369 22.86 12.16 -0.23
C LYS A 369 22.50 10.69 -0.04
N GLY A 370 21.26 10.30 -0.32
CA GLY A 370 20.82 8.92 -0.17
C GLY A 370 20.82 8.43 1.28
N VAL A 371 20.37 9.25 2.23
CA VAL A 371 20.36 8.91 3.66
C VAL A 371 18.94 8.61 4.13
N LEU A 372 18.78 7.45 4.79
CA LEU A 372 17.57 7.03 5.46
C LEU A 372 17.70 7.23 6.98
N LYS A 373 16.63 7.69 7.62
CA LYS A 373 16.45 7.62 9.07
C LYS A 373 15.75 6.30 9.40
N LEU A 374 16.30 5.55 10.34
CA LEU A 374 15.78 4.26 10.77
C LEU A 374 14.84 4.40 11.97
N LEU A 375 14.14 3.33 12.34
CA LEU A 375 13.39 3.28 13.60
C LEU A 375 14.34 3.28 14.82
N PRO A 376 13.82 3.63 16.01
CA PRO A 376 14.57 3.56 17.26
C PRO A 376 15.15 2.17 17.51
N GLY A 377 16.40 2.10 17.96
CA GLY A 377 17.10 0.83 18.20
C GLY A 377 16.61 0.11 19.46
N ASN A 378 16.28 0.88 20.50
CA ASN A 378 15.88 0.39 21.81
C ASN A 378 14.64 1.14 22.34
N ALA A 379 13.57 1.11 21.56
CA ALA A 379 12.34 1.87 21.82
C ALA A 379 11.78 1.62 23.23
N ASP A 380 11.64 0.35 23.63
CA ASP A 380 11.14 -0.02 24.95
C ASP A 380 12.01 0.51 26.11
N GLU A 381 13.33 0.36 26.00
CA GLU A 381 14.27 0.84 27.02
C GLU A 381 14.23 2.37 27.12
N THR A 382 14.07 3.05 25.98
CA THR A 382 13.91 4.50 25.93
C THR A 382 12.60 4.93 26.59
N ALA A 383 11.51 4.20 26.36
CA ALA A 383 10.22 4.48 27.01
C ALA A 383 10.33 4.35 28.53
N GLU A 384 11.01 3.31 29.03
CA GLU A 384 11.26 3.15 30.46
C GLU A 384 12.17 4.26 31.03
N GLY A 385 13.20 4.66 30.27
CA GLY A 385 14.08 5.78 30.64
C GLY A 385 13.34 7.12 30.74
N ILE A 386 12.43 7.41 29.79
CA ILE A 386 11.56 8.59 29.84
C ILE A 386 10.66 8.53 31.08
N LYS A 387 10.04 7.37 31.34
CA LYS A 387 9.17 7.17 32.51
C LYS A 387 9.91 7.45 33.81
N GLN A 388 11.10 6.87 33.96
CA GLN A 388 11.95 7.06 35.15
C GLN A 388 12.36 8.54 35.30
N ARG A 389 12.74 9.20 34.21
CA ARG A 389 13.12 10.61 34.23
C ARG A 389 11.97 11.53 34.63
N ILE A 390 10.74 11.26 34.17
CA ILE A 390 9.53 11.99 34.58
C ILE A 390 9.28 11.78 36.08
N LEU A 391 9.39 10.55 36.57
CA LEU A 391 9.21 10.25 38.00
C LEU A 391 10.22 11.03 38.86
N GLU A 392 11.48 11.07 38.47
CA GLU A 392 12.54 11.79 39.21
C GLU A 392 12.34 13.30 39.25
N THR A 393 11.88 13.89 38.15
CA THR A 393 11.76 15.36 37.99
C THR A 393 10.43 15.90 38.49
N SER A 394 9.33 15.15 38.34
CA SER A 394 7.97 15.59 38.68
C SER A 394 7.37 14.87 39.88
N GLY A 395 7.92 13.72 40.28
CA GLY A 395 7.33 12.83 41.29
C GLY A 395 6.10 12.06 40.79
N LYS A 396 5.77 12.12 39.49
CA LYS A 396 4.56 11.51 38.91
C LYS A 396 4.83 10.16 38.28
N ASN A 397 3.94 9.21 38.57
CA ASN A 397 3.98 7.89 37.96
C ASN A 397 3.13 7.84 36.69
N VAL A 398 3.79 7.67 35.55
CA VAL A 398 3.17 7.64 34.23
C VAL A 398 3.54 6.37 33.48
N GLU A 399 2.86 6.13 32.35
CA GLU A 399 3.36 5.21 31.34
C GLU A 399 3.80 5.96 30.08
N VAL A 400 4.69 5.36 29.31
CA VAL A 400 5.27 5.95 28.10
C VAL A 400 5.08 5.01 26.91
N LEU A 401 4.69 5.57 25.78
CA LEU A 401 4.50 4.87 24.53
C LEU A 401 5.26 5.60 23.43
N ILE A 402 6.09 4.88 22.68
CA ILE A 402 6.69 5.37 21.45
C ILE A 402 5.79 4.93 20.31
N PHE A 403 5.07 5.87 19.69
CA PHE A 403 4.15 5.57 18.60
C PHE A 403 4.87 5.67 17.26
N GLY A 404 4.38 4.91 16.28
CA GLY A 404 4.81 5.01 14.88
C GLY A 404 3.70 5.59 14.01
N ASP A 405 3.97 5.70 12.71
CA ASP A 405 3.01 6.24 11.75
C ASP A 405 1.86 5.24 11.48
N GLY A 406 0.62 5.72 11.66
CA GLY A 406 -0.42 5.46 10.69
C GLY A 406 -1.37 4.31 10.94
N ALA A 407 -1.79 4.02 12.17
CA ALA A 407 -2.92 3.09 12.33
C ALA A 407 -4.27 3.60 11.79
N TYR A 408 -4.31 4.82 11.23
CA TYR A 408 -5.48 5.38 10.58
C TYR A 408 -5.63 4.88 9.14
N LYS A 409 -6.81 4.31 8.84
CA LYS A 409 -7.26 4.15 7.47
C LYS A 409 -8.16 5.33 7.16
N ASP A 410 -7.77 6.14 6.20
CA ASP A 410 -8.63 7.21 5.72
C ASP A 410 -9.83 6.58 4.97
N PRO A 411 -11.07 6.80 5.43
CA PRO A 411 -12.26 6.25 4.80
C PRO A 411 -12.53 6.86 3.42
N ASP A 412 -12.06 8.08 3.15
CA ASP A 412 -12.33 8.77 1.88
C ASP A 412 -11.40 8.27 0.77
N THR A 413 -10.12 8.08 1.10
CA THR A 413 -9.12 7.60 0.14
C THR A 413 -8.95 6.08 0.13
N GLY A 414 -9.35 5.40 1.21
CA GLY A 414 -9.16 3.96 1.38
C GLY A 414 -7.72 3.55 1.68
N ILE A 415 -6.81 4.51 1.85
CA ILE A 415 -5.39 4.29 2.11
C ILE A 415 -5.16 4.22 3.62
N TYR A 416 -4.40 3.22 4.03
CA TYR A 416 -3.82 3.16 5.37
C TYR A 416 -2.58 4.04 5.41
N GLU A 417 -2.50 4.88 6.43
CA GLU A 417 -1.26 5.54 6.79
C GLU A 417 -0.25 4.58 7.41
N LEU A 418 -0.63 3.30 7.64
CA LEU A 418 0.08 2.27 8.40
C LEU A 418 1.32 1.81 7.64
N ALA A 419 2.23 2.72 7.42
CA ALA A 419 3.49 2.45 6.79
C ALA A 419 4.39 1.71 7.79
N ASP A 420 4.30 2.02 9.08
CA ASP A 420 5.10 1.39 10.13
C ASP A 420 4.58 0.01 10.51
N PRO A 421 5.45 -0.94 10.92
CA PRO A 421 5.04 -2.32 11.20
C PRO A 421 4.02 -2.43 12.32
N PHE A 422 4.01 -1.47 13.25
CA PHE A 422 3.08 -1.42 14.38
C PHE A 422 2.79 0.05 14.76
N PRO A 423 1.58 0.37 15.25
CA PRO A 423 1.28 1.71 15.76
C PRO A 423 2.04 2.09 17.03
N ALA A 424 2.52 1.11 17.79
CA ALA A 424 3.35 1.30 18.97
C ALA A 424 4.68 0.55 18.76
N ILE A 425 5.76 1.33 18.62
CA ILE A 425 7.12 0.84 18.34
C ILE A 425 7.84 0.44 19.63
N GLY A 426 7.55 1.12 20.74
CA GLY A 426 8.06 0.76 22.06
C GLY A 426 7.14 1.22 23.18
N VAL A 427 7.18 0.53 24.32
CA VAL A 427 6.33 0.83 25.47
C VAL A 427 7.05 0.59 26.80
N SER A 428 6.71 1.38 27.81
CA SER A 428 7.09 1.10 29.20
C SER A 428 6.39 -0.15 29.74
N ASN A 429 6.94 -0.71 30.81
CA ASN A 429 6.51 -2.02 31.30
C ASN A 429 5.01 -2.11 31.67
N GLY A 430 4.42 -1.04 32.19
CA GLY A 430 3.00 -1.04 32.57
C GLY A 430 2.04 -1.10 31.38
N LEU A 431 2.49 -0.78 30.16
CA LEU A 431 1.67 -0.92 28.95
C LEU A 431 1.87 -2.26 28.23
N ARG A 432 3.00 -2.96 28.44
CA ARG A 432 3.24 -4.29 27.85
C ARG A 432 2.18 -5.31 28.28
N SER A 433 1.77 -5.22 29.53
CA SER A 433 0.74 -6.07 30.12
C SER A 433 -0.67 -5.53 29.91
N ALA A 434 -0.89 -4.45 29.15
CA ALA A 434 -2.24 -3.94 28.92
C ALA A 434 -3.12 -5.01 28.24
N ALA A 435 -4.29 -5.28 28.83
CA ALA A 435 -5.28 -6.18 28.28
C ALA A 435 -5.88 -5.59 27.00
N LEU A 436 -6.47 -6.45 26.17
CA LEU A 436 -7.25 -5.97 25.04
C LEU A 436 -8.46 -5.20 25.57
N ARG A 437 -8.70 -4.00 25.02
CA ARG A 437 -9.89 -3.22 25.34
C ARG A 437 -11.12 -3.98 24.85
N THR A 438 -11.97 -4.33 25.80
CA THR A 438 -13.30 -4.90 25.56
C THR A 438 -14.33 -3.98 26.22
N GLY A 439 -15.48 -3.82 25.59
CA GLY A 439 -16.54 -2.99 26.12
C GLY A 439 -17.91 -3.57 25.81
N THR A 440 -18.81 -3.47 26.78
CA THR A 440 -20.25 -3.58 26.58
C THR A 440 -20.75 -2.31 25.90
N LYS A 441 -21.55 -2.46 24.83
CA LYS A 441 -22.11 -1.31 24.11
C LYS A 441 -23.18 -0.63 24.97
N LEU A 442 -22.80 0.41 25.71
CA LEU A 442 -23.69 1.19 26.58
C LEU A 442 -24.97 1.62 25.85
N LYS A 443 -24.86 2.10 24.61
CA LYS A 443 -26.01 2.49 23.78
C LYS A 443 -27.00 1.32 23.57
N LEU A 444 -26.49 0.14 23.21
CA LEU A 444 -27.33 -1.05 23.05
C LEU A 444 -28.01 -1.43 24.37
N GLN A 445 -27.32 -1.29 25.50
CA GLN A 445 -27.90 -1.59 26.82
C GLN A 445 -29.00 -0.58 27.19
N VAL A 446 -28.78 0.72 26.96
CA VAL A 446 -29.78 1.77 27.15
C VAL A 446 -30.99 1.52 26.25
N ASP A 447 -30.77 1.24 24.95
CA ASP A 447 -31.85 0.96 24.00
C ASP A 447 -32.64 -0.29 24.38
N THR A 448 -31.96 -1.34 24.84
CA THR A 448 -32.59 -2.60 25.28
C THR A 448 -33.49 -2.36 26.49
N LEU A 449 -32.98 -1.68 27.52
CA LEU A 449 -33.75 -1.40 28.74
C LEU A 449 -34.89 -0.40 28.46
N HIS A 450 -34.65 0.63 27.65
CA HIS A 450 -35.70 1.56 27.23
C HIS A 450 -36.82 0.85 26.45
N ASN A 451 -36.48 -0.04 25.52
CA ASN A 451 -37.46 -0.84 24.78
C ASN A 451 -38.21 -1.86 25.65
N GLN A 452 -37.65 -2.22 26.81
CA GLN A 452 -38.32 -3.04 27.83
C GLN A 452 -39.24 -2.22 28.76
N GLY A 453 -39.33 -0.90 28.54
CA GLY A 453 -40.23 -0.01 29.27
C GLY A 453 -39.65 0.58 30.56
N TYR A 454 -38.34 0.41 30.81
CA TYR A 454 -37.69 1.00 31.97
C TYR A 454 -37.62 2.53 31.87
N SER A 455 -37.84 3.22 32.98
CA SER A 455 -37.64 4.67 33.10
C SER A 455 -36.16 5.02 33.02
N ARG A 456 -35.84 6.30 32.78
CA ARG A 456 -34.45 6.77 32.76
C ARG A 456 -33.74 6.49 34.09
N GLU A 457 -34.41 6.75 35.20
CA GLU A 457 -33.88 6.54 36.55
C GLU A 457 -33.58 5.05 36.80
N GLU A 458 -34.49 4.16 36.39
CA GLU A 458 -34.31 2.72 36.51
C GLU A 458 -33.15 2.21 35.64
N ILE A 459 -33.00 2.76 34.41
CA ILE A 459 -31.87 2.45 33.53
C ILE A 459 -30.55 2.88 34.15
N GLU A 460 -30.48 4.10 34.69
CA GLU A 460 -29.27 4.62 35.36
C GLU A 460 -28.88 3.75 36.57
N GLU A 461 -29.86 3.29 37.34
CA GLU A 461 -29.63 2.41 38.50
C GLU A 461 -29.15 1.02 38.08
N VAL A 462 -29.75 0.43 37.03
CA VAL A 462 -29.30 -0.86 36.46
C VAL A 462 -27.88 -0.77 35.91
N LEU A 463 -27.52 0.35 35.26
CA LEU A 463 -26.18 0.56 34.68
C LEU A 463 -25.13 0.84 35.75
N LYS A 464 -25.44 1.60 36.81
CA LYS A 464 -24.56 1.78 37.96
C LYS A 464 -24.24 0.45 38.64
N ASN A 465 -25.25 -0.41 38.84
CA ASN A 465 -25.09 -1.68 39.55
C ASN A 465 -24.41 -2.79 38.70
N LYS A 466 -24.33 -2.65 37.37
CA LYS A 466 -23.69 -3.62 36.47
C LYS A 466 -22.22 -3.36 36.17
N GLN A 467 -21.64 -2.24 36.61
CA GLN A 467 -20.21 -1.94 36.37
C GLN A 467 -19.25 -3.00 36.95
N ASP A 468 -19.68 -3.82 37.92
CA ASP A 468 -18.84 -4.80 38.60
C ASP A 468 -18.94 -6.26 38.09
N LYS A 469 -19.78 -6.57 37.09
CA LYS A 469 -19.89 -7.95 36.55
C LYS A 469 -19.78 -7.98 35.03
N ILE A 470 -18.59 -8.34 34.55
CA ILE A 470 -18.33 -8.77 33.18
C ILE A 470 -19.10 -10.08 32.95
N SER A 471 -20.33 -10.00 32.43
CA SER A 471 -21.13 -11.16 32.02
C SER A 471 -20.79 -11.58 30.59
N SER A 472 -20.58 -12.87 30.39
CA SER A 472 -20.11 -13.56 29.17
C SER A 472 -21.09 -13.62 27.99
N GLU A 473 -22.27 -12.99 28.07
CA GLU A 473 -23.34 -13.10 27.05
C GLU A 473 -23.77 -11.76 26.43
N SER A 474 -22.89 -10.74 26.44
CA SER A 474 -23.15 -9.50 25.71
C SER A 474 -22.45 -9.50 24.35
N LEU A 475 -23.12 -8.99 23.31
CA LEU A 475 -22.53 -8.64 22.01
C LEU A 475 -21.38 -7.64 22.23
N GLY A 476 -20.19 -8.16 22.56
CA GLY A 476 -19.00 -7.39 22.86
C GLY A 476 -18.43 -6.70 21.61
N THR A 477 -17.58 -5.71 21.83
CA THR A 477 -16.74 -5.15 20.77
C THR A 477 -15.60 -6.12 20.42
N THR A 478 -15.18 -6.17 19.15
CA THR A 478 -13.94 -6.85 18.75
C THR A 478 -12.79 -6.34 19.62
N PRO A 479 -12.06 -7.23 20.34
CA PRO A 479 -10.97 -6.82 21.21
C PRO A 479 -9.90 -6.03 20.45
N ARG A 480 -9.43 -4.92 21.01
CA ARG A 480 -8.39 -4.08 20.40
C ARG A 480 -7.22 -3.88 21.35
N SER A 481 -6.00 -3.84 20.83
CA SER A 481 -4.83 -3.52 21.64
C SER A 481 -4.93 -2.09 22.18
N VAL A 482 -4.70 -1.91 23.48
CA VAL A 482 -4.66 -0.59 24.13
C VAL A 482 -3.54 0.25 23.55
N THR A 483 -2.35 -0.33 23.38
CA THR A 483 -1.19 0.38 22.83
C THR A 483 -1.43 0.80 21.37
N SER A 484 -2.12 -0.02 20.57
CA SER A 484 -2.50 0.37 19.22
C SER A 484 -3.51 1.52 19.23
N ILE A 485 -4.52 1.49 20.09
CA ILE A 485 -5.50 2.59 20.20
C ILE A 485 -4.82 3.90 20.61
N VAL A 486 -3.98 3.85 21.65
CA VAL A 486 -3.29 5.04 22.17
C VAL A 486 -2.28 5.56 21.16
N GLY A 487 -1.51 4.68 20.51
CA GLY A 487 -0.61 5.07 19.42
C GLY A 487 -1.33 5.75 18.26
N THR A 488 -2.47 5.19 17.83
CA THR A 488 -3.31 5.81 16.77
C THR A 488 -3.84 7.19 17.20
N LEU A 489 -4.28 7.32 18.45
CA LEU A 489 -4.76 8.59 18.98
C LEU A 489 -3.63 9.64 19.02
N ALA A 490 -2.43 9.23 19.43
CA ALA A 490 -1.27 10.10 19.47
C ALA A 490 -0.85 10.55 18.07
N ASP A 491 -0.80 9.62 17.12
CA ASP A 491 -0.47 9.87 15.73
C ASP A 491 -1.44 10.88 15.08
N LEU A 492 -2.76 10.67 15.24
CA LEU A 492 -3.77 11.61 14.75
C LEU A 492 -3.67 13.03 15.34
N ILE A 493 -3.12 13.17 16.55
CA ILE A 493 -2.95 14.46 17.22
C ILE A 493 -1.64 15.14 16.83
N ALA A 494 -0.56 14.37 16.75
CA ALA A 494 0.73 14.87 16.33
C ALA A 494 0.69 15.27 14.84
N GLY A 495 0.03 14.45 14.02
CA GLY A 495 -0.03 14.55 12.58
C GLY A 495 1.32 14.26 11.91
N SER A 496 1.29 13.88 10.64
CA SER A 496 2.50 13.65 9.85
C SER A 496 3.18 14.96 9.36
N ALA A 497 2.52 16.11 9.55
CA ALA A 497 3.01 17.42 9.15
C ALA A 497 3.58 18.18 10.35
N ASP A 498 4.70 18.88 10.13
CA ASP A 498 5.64 19.46 11.09
C ASP A 498 5.04 20.55 12.03
N ALA A 499 4.03 20.20 12.82
CA ALA A 499 3.39 21.07 13.81
C ALA A 499 4.28 21.31 15.05
N GLY A 500 5.46 20.67 15.08
CA GLY A 500 6.41 20.74 16.19
C GLY A 500 5.87 20.09 17.48
N THR A 501 4.90 19.18 17.36
CA THR A 501 4.24 18.48 18.49
C THR A 501 4.58 16.98 18.54
N PRO A 502 5.86 16.60 18.70
CA PRO A 502 6.27 15.19 18.69
C PRO A 502 5.88 14.41 19.96
N ILE A 503 5.35 15.10 20.98
CA ILE A 503 4.92 14.51 22.24
C ILE A 503 3.41 14.75 22.38
N VAL A 504 2.67 13.69 22.74
CA VAL A 504 1.24 13.76 23.05
C VAL A 504 1.01 13.26 24.47
N LEU A 505 0.38 14.08 25.31
CA LEU A 505 -0.07 13.67 26.64
C LEU A 505 -1.50 13.16 26.54
N VAL A 506 -1.75 11.92 26.96
CA VAL A 506 -3.07 11.31 27.04
C VAL A 506 -3.47 11.13 28.50
N ARG A 507 -4.60 11.74 28.89
CA ARG A 507 -5.12 11.72 30.26
C ARG A 507 -6.48 11.06 30.36
N GLY A 508 -6.69 10.31 31.43
CA GLY A 508 -7.98 9.68 31.76
C GLY A 508 -8.25 8.41 30.95
N PHE A 509 -7.30 7.94 30.15
CA PHE A 509 -7.45 6.71 29.38
C PHE A 509 -7.38 5.49 30.30
N GLN A 510 -8.53 4.84 30.52
CA GLN A 510 -8.62 3.66 31.37
C GLN A 510 -8.32 2.37 30.60
N TYR A 511 -7.48 1.51 31.18
CA TYR A 511 -7.19 0.18 30.67
C TYR A 511 -6.94 -0.80 31.81
N ALA A 512 -7.21 -2.09 31.57
CA ALA A 512 -6.93 -3.16 32.52
C ALA A 512 -5.56 -3.79 32.23
N GLN A 513 -4.93 -4.33 33.27
CA GLN A 513 -3.74 -5.17 33.12
C GLN A 513 -4.17 -6.63 32.84
N LYS A 514 -3.41 -7.33 31.98
CA LYS A 514 -3.49 -8.78 31.81
C LYS A 514 -3.12 -9.41 33.15
N LYS A 515 -4.02 -10.26 33.67
CA LYS A 515 -3.77 -11.07 34.86
C LYS A 515 -2.73 -12.14 34.58
#